data_AF-A0A1R0ZZ71-F1
#
_entry.id   AF-A0A1R0ZZ71-F1
#
_cell.length_a   1.000
_cell.length_b   1.000
_cell.length_c   1.000
_cell.angle_alpha   90.00
_cell.angle_beta   90.00
_cell.angle_gamma   90.00
#
_symmetry.space_group_name_H-M   'P 1'
#
loop_
_entity.id
_entity.type
_entity.pdbx_description
1 polymer ?
#
loop_
_entity_poly.entity_id
_entity_poly.type
_entity_poly.pdbx_seq_one_letter_code
_entity_poly.pdbx_strand_id
1 'polypeptide(L)'
;MRRIAFITESSTRQNEPMAAHRFYQGQRSRWVNAVMNYMAERDFPREDIFFLSQHGQRIIGFDEIVEPYPVQEYHPRKEACRHFASKILEHVLSYYPLPFVEIHAGKTVADPLMELLEEHGIQYRLYGAGVPLGAKASCYESLIEEERNQRKLKEISREKRHVSAIIKNWTPEEASQIVSEYDSRAQLYGIENHIGELKTLLGNCRQKRKEESKALADLETIMEQEGSERQF
;
A
#
# COMPACT_ATOMS: atom_id res chain seq x y z
N MET A 1 1.81 13.41 9.77
CA MET A 1 1.33 14.62 9.08
C MET A 1 0.02 14.26 8.39
N ARG A 2 -1.07 15.00 8.66
CA ARG A 2 -2.37 14.76 8.02
C ARG A 2 -2.27 15.09 6.53
N ARG A 3 -2.96 14.34 5.68
CA ARG A 3 -3.01 14.56 4.23
C ARG A 3 -4.47 14.75 3.86
N ILE A 4 -4.77 15.71 3.00
CA ILE A 4 -6.12 15.89 2.44
C ILE A 4 -6.04 15.84 0.92
N ALA A 5 -7.09 15.33 0.27
CA ALA A 5 -7.13 15.17 -1.17
C ALA A 5 -8.32 15.95 -1.77
N PHE A 6 -8.02 16.79 -2.76
CA PHE A 6 -9.02 17.50 -3.53
C PHE A 6 -9.17 16.88 -4.92
N ILE A 7 -10.36 16.39 -5.23
CA ILE A 7 -10.68 15.70 -6.49
C ILE A 7 -11.65 16.57 -7.30
N THR A 8 -11.37 16.76 -8.59
CA THR A 8 -12.33 17.46 -9.46
C THR A 8 -13.64 16.70 -9.58
N GLU A 9 -14.75 17.43 -9.68
CA GLU A 9 -16.03 16.82 -10.04
C GLU A 9 -16.01 16.18 -11.43
N SER A 10 -16.85 15.15 -11.61
CA SER A 10 -17.13 14.53 -12.91
C SER A 10 -18.32 15.23 -13.59
N SER A 11 -18.30 15.28 -14.93
CA SER A 11 -19.48 15.65 -15.73
C SER A 11 -20.50 14.52 -15.87
N THR A 12 -20.12 13.27 -15.55
CA THR A 12 -20.99 12.09 -15.65
C THR A 12 -21.69 11.84 -14.30
N ARG A 13 -22.49 12.82 -13.88
CA ARG A 13 -23.18 12.81 -12.60
C ARG A 13 -24.40 11.89 -12.64
N GLN A 14 -24.82 11.41 -11.47
CA GLN A 14 -26.05 10.62 -11.33
C GLN A 14 -27.28 11.53 -11.21
N ASN A 15 -28.45 10.99 -11.56
CA ASN A 15 -29.72 11.75 -11.56
C ASN A 15 -30.48 11.65 -10.23
N GLU A 16 -29.97 10.87 -9.27
CA GLU A 16 -30.58 10.69 -7.95
C GLU A 16 -29.62 11.17 -6.86
N PRO A 17 -30.12 11.69 -5.73
CA PRO A 17 -29.30 12.05 -4.59
C PRO A 17 -28.53 10.86 -4.04
N MET A 18 -27.21 11.00 -3.89
CA MET A 18 -26.35 9.95 -3.30
C MET A 18 -25.02 10.52 -2.79
N ALA A 19 -24.25 9.69 -2.10
CA ALA A 19 -22.92 10.05 -1.62
C ALA A 19 -22.00 10.52 -2.76
N ALA A 20 -21.21 11.56 -2.53
CA ALA A 20 -20.36 12.21 -3.52
C ALA A 20 -19.49 11.23 -4.32
N HIS A 21 -18.86 10.27 -3.64
CA HIS A 21 -18.02 9.28 -4.33
C HIS A 21 -18.79 8.44 -5.37
N ARG A 22 -20.07 8.14 -5.13
CA ARG A 22 -20.92 7.42 -6.10
C ARG A 22 -21.51 8.37 -7.13
N PHE A 23 -21.88 9.56 -6.69
CA PHE A 23 -22.48 10.59 -7.53
C PHE A 23 -21.57 11.00 -8.69
N TYR A 24 -20.26 11.12 -8.44
CA TYR A 24 -19.28 11.48 -9.48
C TYR A 24 -18.69 10.27 -10.22
N GLN A 25 -18.95 9.05 -9.76
CA GLN A 25 -18.56 7.84 -10.47
C GLN A 25 -19.50 7.52 -11.63
N GLY A 26 -18.95 6.98 -12.70
CA GLY A 26 -19.73 6.52 -13.84
C GLY A 26 -18.84 5.88 -14.90
N GLN A 27 -19.43 5.08 -15.80
CA GLN A 27 -18.66 4.36 -16.84
C GLN A 27 -17.81 5.30 -17.72
N ARG A 28 -18.26 6.53 -17.90
CA ARG A 28 -17.57 7.56 -18.69
C ARG A 28 -16.59 8.42 -17.88
N SER A 29 -16.60 8.36 -16.53
CA SER A 29 -15.66 9.12 -15.68
C SER A 29 -14.35 8.39 -15.42
N ARG A 30 -13.61 8.08 -16.50
CA ARG A 30 -12.38 7.28 -16.38
C ARG A 30 -11.37 7.88 -15.40
N TRP A 31 -11.22 9.21 -15.40
CA TRP A 31 -10.27 9.86 -14.52
C TRP A 31 -10.71 9.84 -13.05
N VAL A 32 -11.94 10.25 -12.72
CA VAL A 32 -12.41 10.21 -11.31
C VAL A 32 -12.39 8.78 -10.80
N ASN A 33 -12.88 7.80 -11.58
CA ASN A 33 -12.81 6.39 -11.18
C ASN A 33 -11.36 5.94 -10.87
N ALA A 34 -10.39 6.34 -11.70
CA ALA A 34 -8.99 5.98 -11.48
C ALA A 34 -8.39 6.65 -10.23
N VAL A 35 -8.73 7.92 -9.97
CA VAL A 35 -8.34 8.60 -8.72
C VAL A 35 -8.93 7.86 -7.52
N MET A 36 -10.20 7.48 -7.57
CA MET A 36 -10.89 6.77 -6.49
C MET A 36 -10.27 5.41 -6.22
N ASN A 37 -9.91 4.67 -7.26
CA ASN A 37 -9.20 3.40 -7.14
C ASN A 37 -7.81 3.59 -6.51
N TYR A 38 -7.10 4.66 -6.89
CA TYR A 38 -5.80 4.99 -6.30
C TYR A 38 -5.90 5.38 -4.82
N MET A 39 -6.93 6.13 -4.44
CA MET A 39 -7.20 6.47 -3.04
C MET A 39 -7.53 5.22 -2.22
N ALA A 40 -8.35 4.32 -2.77
CA ALA A 40 -8.68 3.04 -2.14
C ALA A 40 -7.44 2.15 -2.00
N GLU A 41 -6.60 2.05 -3.04
CA GLU A 41 -5.36 1.27 -2.99
C GLU A 41 -4.36 1.81 -1.96
N ARG A 42 -4.43 3.09 -1.60
CA ARG A 42 -3.56 3.68 -0.57
C ARG A 42 -4.17 3.67 0.84
N ASP A 43 -5.37 3.09 0.99
CA ASP A 43 -6.17 3.19 2.21
C ASP A 43 -6.29 4.65 2.71
N PHE A 44 -6.52 5.58 1.77
CA PHE A 44 -6.60 7.00 2.09
C PHE A 44 -7.87 7.29 2.93
N PRO A 45 -7.79 8.04 4.06
CA PRO A 45 -8.94 8.30 4.91
C PRO A 45 -10.06 9.03 4.18
N ARG A 46 -11.29 8.54 4.27
CA ARG A 46 -12.44 9.09 3.50
C ARG A 46 -12.82 10.49 3.95
N GLU A 47 -12.70 10.75 5.24
CA GLU A 47 -12.92 12.05 5.89
C GLU A 47 -11.95 13.14 5.41
N ASP A 48 -10.84 12.75 4.78
CA ASP A 48 -9.81 13.64 4.26
C ASP A 48 -9.90 13.81 2.73
N ILE A 49 -10.93 13.25 2.09
CA ILE A 49 -11.16 13.36 0.64
C ILE A 49 -12.35 14.30 0.37
N PHE A 50 -12.12 15.27 -0.50
CA PHE A 50 -13.11 16.27 -0.87
C PHE A 50 -13.24 16.39 -2.38
N PHE A 51 -14.47 16.44 -2.87
CA PHE A 51 -14.80 16.76 -4.25
C PHE A 51 -14.99 18.27 -4.41
N LEU A 52 -14.39 18.82 -5.46
CA LEU A 52 -14.45 20.22 -5.80
C LEU A 52 -15.50 20.43 -6.90
N SER A 53 -16.60 21.10 -6.56
CA SER A 53 -17.62 21.50 -7.51
C SER A 53 -17.55 22.98 -7.84
N GLN A 54 -17.45 23.30 -9.13
CA GLN A 54 -17.54 24.68 -9.60
C GLN A 54 -18.95 25.25 -9.44
N HIS A 55 -19.96 24.39 -9.46
CA HIS A 55 -21.33 24.78 -9.22
C HIS A 55 -21.51 25.14 -7.74
N GLY A 56 -21.84 26.41 -7.48
CA GLY A 56 -21.94 26.93 -6.10
C GLY A 56 -20.61 26.95 -5.34
N GLN A 57 -19.48 26.71 -6.00
CA GLN A 57 -18.14 26.70 -5.41
C GLN A 57 -18.07 25.85 -4.13
N ARG A 58 -18.50 24.59 -4.24
CA ARG A 58 -18.66 23.69 -3.09
C ARG A 58 -17.44 22.80 -2.91
N ILE A 59 -17.06 22.61 -1.65
CA ILE A 59 -16.11 21.59 -1.20
C ILE A 59 -16.97 20.52 -0.52
N ILE A 60 -17.03 19.34 -1.13
CA ILE A 60 -18.02 18.31 -0.79
C ILE A 60 -17.28 17.12 -0.21
N GLY A 61 -17.64 16.66 0.98
CA GLY A 61 -17.02 15.49 1.60
C GLY A 61 -17.25 14.20 0.82
N PHE A 62 -16.36 13.21 0.97
CA PHE A 62 -16.44 11.92 0.26
C PHE A 62 -17.79 11.19 0.38
N ASP A 63 -18.36 11.20 1.59
CA ASP A 63 -19.63 10.57 1.94
C ASP A 63 -20.80 11.58 2.07
N GLU A 64 -20.57 12.86 1.75
CA GLU A 64 -21.63 13.88 1.75
C GLU A 64 -22.65 13.56 0.66
N ILE A 65 -23.94 13.71 0.98
CA ILE A 65 -25.03 13.52 0.01
C ILE A 65 -25.07 14.71 -0.95
N VAL A 66 -24.99 14.41 -2.24
CA VAL A 66 -25.06 15.39 -3.32
C VAL A 66 -26.40 15.24 -4.02
N GLU A 67 -27.20 16.31 -3.98
CA GLU A 67 -28.39 16.41 -4.83
C GLU A 67 -28.00 16.70 -6.27
N PRO A 68 -28.74 16.19 -7.28
CA PRO A 68 -28.48 16.48 -8.69
C PRO A 68 -28.50 17.98 -8.98
N TYR A 69 -27.50 18.45 -9.73
CA TYR A 69 -27.43 19.84 -10.18
C TYR A 69 -26.94 19.90 -11.64
N PRO A 70 -27.31 20.96 -12.39
CA PRO A 70 -27.00 21.09 -13.80
C PRO A 70 -25.50 20.96 -14.09
N VAL A 71 -25.17 20.28 -15.19
CA VAL A 71 -23.81 20.30 -15.74
C VAL A 71 -23.57 21.70 -16.30
N GLN A 72 -22.43 22.28 -15.94
CA GLN A 72 -22.10 23.63 -16.38
C GLN A 72 -21.79 23.62 -17.89
N GLU A 73 -22.54 24.40 -18.66
CA GLU A 73 -22.37 24.46 -20.13
C GLU A 73 -21.09 25.20 -20.53
N TYR A 74 -20.71 26.22 -19.76
CA TYR A 74 -19.58 27.08 -20.06
C TYR A 74 -18.42 26.84 -19.11
N HIS A 75 -17.20 26.94 -19.66
CA HIS A 75 -16.00 26.92 -18.84
C HIS A 75 -16.03 28.08 -17.81
N PRO A 76 -15.69 27.83 -16.53
CA PRO A 76 -15.71 28.87 -15.51
C PRO A 76 -14.75 30.01 -15.85
N ARG A 77 -15.15 31.24 -15.51
CA ARG A 77 -14.32 32.43 -15.69
C ARG A 77 -13.11 32.40 -14.76
N LYS A 78 -12.01 33.02 -15.19
CA LYS A 78 -10.74 33.05 -14.43
C LYS A 78 -10.92 33.60 -13.01
N GLU A 79 -11.71 34.67 -12.84
CA GLU A 79 -12.00 35.26 -11.53
C GLU A 79 -12.77 34.31 -10.60
N ALA A 80 -13.77 33.59 -11.13
CA ALA A 80 -14.51 32.60 -10.37
C ALA A 80 -13.60 31.45 -9.89
N CYS A 81 -12.63 31.06 -10.72
CA CYS A 81 -11.65 30.03 -10.35
C CYS A 81 -10.72 30.48 -9.23
N ARG A 82 -10.25 31.74 -9.28
CA ARG A 82 -9.44 32.35 -8.20
C ARG A 82 -10.21 32.48 -6.89
N HIS A 83 -11.47 32.91 -6.97
CA HIS A 83 -12.32 32.99 -5.79
C HIS A 83 -12.54 31.62 -5.16
N PHE A 84 -12.78 30.59 -5.98
CA PHE A 84 -12.93 29.24 -5.48
C PHE A 84 -11.63 28.69 -4.88
N ALA A 85 -10.47 28.94 -5.50
CA ALA A 85 -9.17 28.58 -4.95
C ALA A 85 -8.92 29.22 -3.57
N SER A 86 -9.33 30.47 -3.38
CA SER A 86 -9.26 31.16 -2.09
C SER A 86 -10.13 30.48 -1.02
N LYS A 87 -11.36 30.08 -1.39
CA LYS A 87 -12.25 29.32 -0.50
C LYS A 87 -11.67 27.95 -0.13
N ILE A 88 -11.00 27.29 -1.07
CA ILE A 88 -10.29 26.03 -0.80
C ILE A 88 -9.14 26.28 0.17
N LEU A 89 -8.35 27.34 -0.03
CA LEU A 89 -7.29 27.72 0.91
C LEU A 89 -7.84 27.96 2.33
N GLU A 90 -8.93 28.72 2.47
CA GLU A 90 -9.58 28.94 3.77
C GLU A 90 -9.95 27.61 4.46
N HIS A 91 -10.46 26.64 3.69
CA HIS A 91 -10.72 25.31 4.20
C HIS A 91 -9.44 24.60 4.66
N VAL A 92 -8.34 24.69 3.90
CA VAL A 92 -7.03 24.12 4.30
C VAL A 92 -6.48 24.78 5.57
N LEU A 93 -6.62 26.10 5.69
CA LEU A 93 -6.16 26.88 6.84
C LEU A 93 -6.97 26.61 8.12
N SER A 94 -8.16 26.02 8.00
CA SER A 94 -8.99 25.63 9.15
C SER A 94 -8.40 24.46 9.95
N TYR A 95 -7.42 23.74 9.41
CA TYR A 95 -6.77 22.60 10.06
C TYR A 95 -5.53 23.03 10.84
N TYR A 96 -5.37 22.47 12.05
CA TYR A 96 -4.16 22.59 12.85
C TYR A 96 -3.71 21.21 13.36
N PRO A 97 -2.49 20.75 13.03
CA PRO A 97 -1.49 21.37 12.17
C PRO A 97 -1.91 21.41 10.68
N LEU A 98 -1.27 22.28 9.89
CA LEU A 98 -1.52 22.39 8.45
C LEU A 98 -1.29 21.04 7.74
N PRO A 99 -2.23 20.59 6.89
CA PRO A 99 -2.14 19.31 6.22
C PRO A 99 -1.26 19.40 4.97
N PHE A 100 -0.83 18.24 4.48
CA PHE A 100 -0.29 18.10 3.13
C PHE A 100 -1.44 17.99 2.12
N VAL A 101 -1.42 18.77 1.04
CA VAL A 101 -2.54 18.85 0.09
C VAL A 101 -2.26 18.05 -1.18
N GLU A 102 -3.09 17.05 -1.49
CA GLU A 102 -3.05 16.32 -2.76
C GLU A 102 -4.11 16.86 -3.73
N ILE A 103 -3.67 17.32 -4.90
CA ILE A 103 -4.53 17.94 -5.91
C ILE A 103 -4.72 16.99 -7.08
N HIS A 104 -5.96 16.54 -7.27
CA HIS A 104 -6.43 15.69 -8.36
C HIS A 104 -7.42 16.47 -9.24
N ALA A 105 -7.01 17.66 -9.67
CA ALA A 105 -7.85 18.61 -10.39
C ALA A 105 -7.24 19.09 -11.71
N GLY A 106 -8.07 19.70 -12.55
CA GLY A 106 -7.63 20.33 -13.79
C GLY A 106 -6.93 21.66 -13.53
N LYS A 107 -6.14 22.13 -14.49
CA LYS A 107 -5.37 23.40 -14.42
C LYS A 107 -6.21 24.59 -13.96
N THR A 108 -7.45 24.65 -14.42
CA THR A 108 -8.44 25.68 -14.05
C THR A 108 -8.57 25.92 -12.55
N VAL A 109 -8.49 24.86 -11.73
CA VAL A 109 -8.53 24.95 -10.26
C VAL A 109 -7.15 24.80 -9.66
N ALA A 110 -6.34 23.89 -10.21
CA ALA A 110 -5.03 23.57 -9.67
C ALA A 110 -4.09 24.78 -9.71
N ASP A 111 -4.00 25.49 -10.84
CA ASP A 111 -3.04 26.59 -11.01
C ASP A 111 -3.21 27.70 -9.95
N PRO A 112 -4.39 28.33 -9.79
CA PRO A 112 -4.57 29.36 -8.77
C PRO A 112 -4.47 28.82 -7.33
N LEU A 113 -4.81 27.54 -7.10
CA LEU A 113 -4.69 26.94 -5.78
C LEU A 113 -3.23 26.69 -5.40
N MET A 114 -2.40 26.23 -6.34
CA MET A 114 -0.97 26.03 -6.11
C MET A 114 -0.28 27.34 -5.76
N GLU A 115 -0.54 28.42 -6.52
CA GLU A 115 -0.02 29.77 -6.21
C GLU A 115 -0.32 30.15 -4.75
N LEU A 116 -1.57 29.99 -4.32
CA LEU A 116 -2.00 30.30 -2.95
C LEU A 116 -1.35 29.41 -1.88
N LEU A 117 -1.20 28.11 -2.15
CA LEU A 117 -0.57 27.17 -1.22
C LEU A 117 0.93 27.47 -1.06
N GLU A 118 1.63 27.81 -2.13
CA GLU A 118 3.04 28.24 -2.10
C GLU A 118 3.21 29.52 -1.28
N GLU A 119 2.36 30.53 -1.50
CA GLU A 119 2.37 31.79 -0.74
C GLU A 119 2.23 31.59 0.77
N HIS A 120 1.47 30.57 1.20
CA HIS A 120 1.24 30.25 2.61
C HIS A 120 2.19 29.18 3.17
N GLY A 121 3.18 28.73 2.39
CA GLY A 121 4.13 27.69 2.79
C GLY A 121 3.50 26.32 3.04
N ILE A 122 2.36 26.03 2.42
CA ILE A 122 1.63 24.77 2.57
C ILE A 122 2.17 23.76 1.56
N GLN A 123 2.56 22.58 2.04
CA GLN A 123 3.08 21.52 1.17
C GLN A 123 1.94 20.87 0.36
N TYR A 124 2.19 20.66 -0.93
CA TYR A 124 1.20 20.03 -1.80
C TYR A 124 1.84 19.15 -2.89
N ARG A 125 1.00 18.36 -3.56
CA ARG A 125 1.36 17.60 -4.76
C ARG A 125 0.23 17.64 -5.78
N LEU A 126 0.54 18.06 -7.00
CA LEU A 126 -0.36 17.96 -8.14
C LEU A 126 -0.19 16.62 -8.86
N TYR A 127 -1.28 15.86 -8.99
CA TYR A 127 -1.27 14.57 -9.68
C TYR A 127 -1.76 14.68 -11.12
N GLY A 128 -1.09 13.97 -12.03
CA GLY A 128 -1.38 14.02 -13.46
C GLY A 128 -1.07 15.38 -14.09
N ALA A 129 -0.14 16.14 -13.52
CA ALA A 129 0.39 17.37 -14.10
C ALA A 129 1.02 17.07 -15.47
N GLY A 130 0.68 17.87 -16.49
CA GLY A 130 1.19 17.67 -17.85
C GLY A 130 0.61 16.47 -18.62
N VAL A 131 -0.21 15.62 -17.97
CA VAL A 131 -0.81 14.45 -18.61
C VAL A 131 -2.14 14.84 -19.29
N PRO A 132 -2.33 14.53 -20.58
CA PRO A 132 -3.60 14.74 -21.27
C PRO A 132 -4.75 14.00 -20.58
N LEU A 133 -5.96 14.58 -20.58
CA LEU A 133 -7.13 14.03 -19.90
C LEU A 133 -7.39 12.55 -20.24
N GLY A 134 -7.26 12.18 -21.52
CA GLY A 134 -7.46 10.81 -21.99
C GLY A 134 -6.43 9.80 -21.46
N ALA A 135 -5.23 10.24 -21.11
CA ALA A 135 -4.14 9.41 -20.59
C ALA A 135 -4.04 9.44 -19.06
N LYS A 136 -4.82 10.30 -18.37
CA LYS A 136 -4.77 10.41 -16.90
C LYS A 136 -5.11 9.08 -16.23
N ALA A 137 -6.12 8.36 -16.71
CA ALA A 137 -6.50 7.07 -16.13
C ALA A 137 -5.31 6.08 -16.08
N SER A 138 -4.58 5.92 -17.19
CA SER A 138 -3.39 5.05 -17.26
C SER A 138 -2.23 5.52 -16.38
N CYS A 139 -2.08 6.84 -16.20
CA CYS A 139 -1.12 7.38 -15.23
C CYS A 139 -1.46 6.92 -13.80
N TYR A 140 -2.74 6.93 -13.40
CA TYR A 140 -3.16 6.41 -12.10
C TYR A 140 -3.04 4.88 -12.00
N GLU A 141 -3.30 4.14 -13.07
CA GLU A 141 -3.07 2.68 -13.09
C GLU A 141 -1.60 2.35 -12.78
N SER A 142 -0.67 3.11 -13.35
CA SER A 142 0.77 2.96 -13.05
C SER A 142 1.08 3.26 -11.58
N LEU A 143 0.48 4.31 -11.00
CA LEU A 143 0.64 4.64 -9.58
C LEU A 143 0.05 3.56 -8.66
N ILE A 144 -1.09 2.98 -9.03
CA ILE A 144 -1.71 1.86 -8.31
C ILE A 144 -0.79 0.63 -8.34
N GLU A 145 -0.21 0.32 -9.50
CA GLU A 145 0.74 -0.78 -9.63
C GLU A 145 2.00 -0.56 -8.79
N GLU A 146 2.52 0.67 -8.77
CA GLU A 146 3.66 1.04 -7.93
C GLU A 146 3.35 0.84 -6.44
N GLU A 147 2.20 1.31 -5.95
CA GLU A 147 1.78 1.12 -4.55
C GLU A 147 1.67 -0.37 -4.18
N ARG A 148 1.07 -1.18 -5.08
CA ARG A 148 1.00 -2.64 -4.90
C ARG A 148 2.36 -3.29 -4.83
N ASN A 149 3.30 -2.88 -5.69
CA ASN A 149 4.66 -3.40 -5.69
C ASN A 149 5.41 -3.00 -4.41
N GLN A 150 5.25 -1.76 -3.94
CA GLN A 150 5.84 -1.32 -2.67
C GLN A 150 5.29 -2.12 -1.48
N ARG A 151 3.98 -2.42 -1.45
CA ARG A 151 3.37 -3.28 -0.42
C ARG A 151 3.98 -4.69 -0.43
N LYS A 152 4.04 -5.32 -1.61
CA LYS A 152 4.67 -6.64 -1.78
C LYS A 152 6.12 -6.64 -1.29
N LEU A 153 6.90 -5.63 -1.64
CA LEU A 153 8.31 -5.53 -1.19
C LEU A 153 8.43 -5.38 0.33
N LYS A 154 7.52 -4.61 0.96
CA LYS A 154 7.46 -4.49 2.43
C LYS A 154 7.08 -5.81 3.10
N GLU A 155 6.14 -6.55 2.53
CA GLU A 155 5.74 -7.89 3.00
C GLU A 155 6.92 -8.87 2.91
N ILE A 156 7.58 -8.95 1.74
CA ILE A 156 8.77 -9.77 1.54
C ILE A 156 9.86 -9.39 2.54
N SER A 157 10.11 -8.09 2.76
CA SER A 157 11.11 -7.64 3.74
C SER A 157 10.73 -8.01 5.17
N ARG A 158 9.45 -7.92 5.54
CA ARG A 158 8.94 -8.30 6.86
C ARG A 158 9.06 -9.80 7.07
N GLU A 159 8.68 -10.61 6.10
CA GLU A 159 8.81 -12.07 6.15
C GLU A 159 10.28 -12.49 6.20
N LYS A 160 11.15 -11.87 5.41
CA LYS A 160 12.60 -12.08 5.50
C LYS A 160 13.12 -11.79 6.91
N ARG A 161 12.73 -10.65 7.51
CA ARG A 161 13.10 -10.32 8.90
C ARG A 161 12.55 -11.33 9.89
N HIS A 162 11.32 -11.80 9.70
CA HIS A 162 10.71 -12.83 10.54
C HIS A 162 11.53 -14.12 10.47
N VAL A 163 11.73 -14.69 9.28
CA VAL A 163 12.54 -15.90 9.08
C VAL A 163 13.95 -15.71 9.68
N SER A 164 14.63 -14.60 9.37
CA SER A 164 15.96 -14.32 9.95
C SER A 164 15.97 -14.17 11.47
N ALA A 165 14.91 -13.66 12.08
CA ALA A 165 14.81 -13.51 13.53
C ALA A 165 14.60 -14.84 14.24
N ILE A 166 13.86 -15.77 13.64
CA ILE A 166 13.55 -17.05 14.28
C ILE A 166 14.72 -18.05 14.17
N ILE A 167 15.61 -17.91 13.17
CA ILE A 167 16.78 -18.79 12.97
C ILE A 167 17.74 -18.89 14.18
N LYS A 168 17.76 -17.91 15.10
CA LYS A 168 18.76 -17.87 16.17
C LYS A 168 18.58 -18.91 17.30
N ASN A 169 17.42 -19.54 17.47
CA ASN A 169 17.12 -20.37 18.64
C ASN A 169 16.43 -21.72 18.36
N TRP A 170 16.54 -22.29 17.15
CA TRP A 170 15.79 -23.50 16.81
C TRP A 170 16.39 -24.82 17.26
N THR A 171 15.50 -25.72 17.71
CA THR A 171 15.80 -27.15 17.76
C THR A 171 15.82 -27.74 16.33
N PRO A 172 16.47 -28.89 16.11
CA PRO A 172 16.47 -29.55 14.80
C PRO A 172 15.07 -29.87 14.24
N GLU A 173 14.06 -30.06 15.10
CA GLU A 173 12.68 -30.30 14.65
C GLU A 173 12.03 -29.03 14.08
N GLU A 174 12.17 -27.89 14.76
CA GLU A 174 11.62 -26.59 14.33
C GLU A 174 12.28 -26.12 13.03
N ALA A 175 13.59 -26.27 12.93
CA ALA A 175 14.34 -25.99 11.70
C ALA A 175 13.86 -26.86 10.52
N SER A 176 13.48 -28.11 10.76
CA SER A 176 12.95 -28.99 9.71
C SER A 176 11.56 -28.59 9.23
N GLN A 177 10.70 -28.07 10.10
CA GLN A 177 9.37 -27.56 9.71
C GLN A 177 9.49 -26.34 8.79
N ILE A 178 10.40 -25.44 9.11
CA ILE A 178 10.63 -24.21 8.35
C ILE A 178 11.14 -24.53 6.94
N VAL A 179 12.08 -25.48 6.82
CA VAL A 179 12.50 -25.97 5.52
C VAL A 179 11.29 -26.52 4.76
N SER A 180 10.43 -27.33 5.39
CA SER A 180 9.27 -27.88 4.69
C SER A 180 8.29 -26.81 4.20
N GLU A 181 8.11 -25.73 4.97
CA GLU A 181 7.11 -24.70 4.70
C GLU A 181 7.62 -23.66 3.70
N TYR A 182 8.90 -23.27 3.78
CA TYR A 182 9.46 -22.16 3.02
C TYR A 182 10.35 -22.57 1.85
N ASP A 183 10.81 -23.83 1.75
CA ASP A 183 11.73 -24.26 0.68
C ASP A 183 11.17 -24.03 -0.73
N SER A 184 9.88 -24.34 -0.93
CA SER A 184 9.20 -24.11 -2.21
C SER A 184 9.08 -22.64 -2.62
N ARG A 185 9.24 -21.70 -1.67
CA ARG A 185 9.13 -20.25 -1.89
C ARG A 185 10.42 -19.50 -1.57
N ALA A 186 11.51 -20.20 -1.28
CA ALA A 186 12.75 -19.59 -0.78
C ALA A 186 13.33 -18.55 -1.75
N GLN A 187 13.20 -18.79 -3.05
CA GLN A 187 13.65 -17.89 -4.11
C GLN A 187 12.80 -16.61 -4.20
N LEU A 188 11.49 -16.71 -3.99
CA LEU A 188 10.58 -15.56 -3.96
C LEU A 188 10.95 -14.57 -2.85
N TYR A 189 11.48 -15.09 -1.75
CA TYR A 189 11.84 -14.31 -0.56
C TYR A 189 13.34 -13.96 -0.48
N GLY A 190 14.16 -14.45 -1.41
CA GLY A 190 15.61 -14.23 -1.41
C GLY A 190 16.31 -14.83 -0.19
N ILE A 191 15.82 -15.97 0.31
CA ILE A 191 16.35 -16.70 1.46
C ILE A 191 16.92 -18.07 1.09
N GLU A 192 17.04 -18.38 -0.20
CA GLU A 192 17.55 -19.67 -0.72
C GLU A 192 18.86 -20.13 -0.07
N ASN A 193 19.82 -19.22 0.12
CA ASN A 193 21.10 -19.54 0.75
C ASN A 193 20.93 -19.93 2.22
N HIS A 194 20.01 -19.29 2.94
CA HIS A 194 19.75 -19.58 4.35
C HIS A 194 19.04 -20.93 4.50
N ILE A 195 18.06 -21.22 3.64
CA ILE A 195 17.38 -22.53 3.63
C ILE A 195 18.35 -23.65 3.21
N GLY A 196 19.22 -23.38 2.24
CA GLY A 196 20.27 -24.31 1.83
C GLY A 196 21.23 -24.64 2.97
N GLU A 197 21.72 -23.62 3.68
CA GLU A 197 22.58 -23.80 4.85
C GLU A 197 21.86 -24.59 5.97
N LEU A 198 20.58 -24.28 6.23
CA LEU A 198 19.77 -25.00 7.20
C LEU A 198 19.61 -26.48 6.86
N LYS A 199 19.37 -26.82 5.59
CA LYS A 199 19.29 -28.20 5.10
C LYS A 199 20.61 -28.95 5.33
N THR A 200 21.73 -28.32 5.04
CA THR A 200 23.06 -28.91 5.28
C THR A 200 23.29 -29.17 6.77
N LEU A 201 22.98 -28.20 7.63
CA LEU A 201 23.12 -28.35 9.08
C LEU A 201 22.21 -29.45 9.65
N LEU A 202 20.95 -29.54 9.19
CA LEU A 202 20.02 -30.60 9.56
C LEU A 202 20.50 -31.98 9.10
N GLY A 203 21.04 -32.08 7.88
CA GLY A 203 21.65 -33.30 7.36
C GLY A 203 22.80 -33.77 8.24
N ASN A 204 23.72 -32.87 8.60
CA ASN A 204 24.84 -33.15 9.49
C ASN A 204 24.37 -33.58 10.90
N CYS A 205 23.35 -32.92 11.45
CA CYS A 205 22.79 -33.26 12.75
C CYS A 205 22.18 -34.68 12.76
N ARG A 206 21.44 -35.05 11.72
CA ARG A 206 20.86 -36.40 11.58
C ARG A 206 21.95 -37.46 11.43
N GLN A 207 22.98 -37.18 10.66
CA GLN A 207 24.11 -38.09 10.47
C GLN A 207 24.86 -38.34 11.79
N LYS A 208 25.16 -37.28 12.55
CA LYS A 208 25.79 -37.41 13.88
C LYS A 208 24.95 -38.22 14.86
N ARG A 209 23.62 -37.97 14.94
CA ARG A 209 22.72 -38.77 15.79
C ARG A 209 22.73 -40.25 15.41
N LYS A 210 22.82 -40.57 14.12
CA LYS A 210 22.91 -41.95 13.63
C LYS A 210 24.23 -42.61 14.02
N GLU A 211 25.34 -41.87 13.92
CA GLU A 211 26.67 -42.34 14.33
C GLU A 211 26.74 -42.55 15.85
N GLU A 212 26.20 -41.62 16.64
CA GLU A 212 26.09 -41.78 18.10
C GLU A 212 25.26 -43.01 18.47
N SER A 213 24.08 -43.18 17.86
CA SER A 213 23.23 -44.35 18.11
C SER A 213 23.93 -45.66 17.75
N LYS A 214 24.71 -45.67 16.67
CA LYS A 214 25.49 -46.85 16.26
C LYS A 214 26.62 -47.13 17.26
N ALA A 215 27.37 -46.11 17.65
CA ALA A 215 28.46 -46.24 18.61
C ALA A 215 27.95 -46.72 19.98
N LEU A 216 26.76 -46.27 20.38
CA LEU A 216 26.12 -46.68 21.63
C LEU A 216 25.67 -48.15 21.58
N ALA A 217 25.08 -48.59 20.47
CA ALA A 217 24.73 -49.99 20.26
C ALA A 217 25.97 -50.91 20.19
N ASP A 218 27.03 -50.46 19.50
CA ASP A 218 28.30 -51.19 19.44
C ASP A 218 28.92 -51.32 20.84
N LEU A 219 28.84 -50.27 21.66
CA LEU A 219 29.34 -50.26 23.03
C LEU A 219 28.51 -51.17 23.96
N GLU A 220 27.18 -51.16 23.86
CA GLU A 220 26.29 -52.08 24.57
C GLU A 220 26.63 -53.55 24.23
N THR A 221 26.85 -53.83 22.95
CA THR A 221 27.21 -55.18 22.48
C THR A 221 28.55 -55.65 23.05
N ILE A 222 29.56 -54.78 23.09
CA ILE A 222 30.87 -55.09 23.69
C ILE A 222 30.73 -55.34 25.20
N MET A 223 29.94 -54.52 25.90
CA MET A 223 29.70 -54.71 27.34
C MET A 223 28.97 -56.02 27.66
N GLU A 224 28.02 -56.43 26.82
CA GLU A 224 27.33 -57.72 26.96
C GLU A 224 28.27 -58.91 26.73
N GLN A 225 29.20 -58.80 25.76
CA GLN A 225 30.21 -59.82 25.48
C GLN A 225 31.24 -59.93 26.62
N GLU A 226 31.78 -58.82 27.11
CA GLU A 226 32.72 -58.82 28.24
C GLU A 226 32.07 -59.27 29.56
N GLY A 227 30.77 -58.99 29.76
CA GLY A 227 29.99 -59.48 30.90
C GLY A 227 29.74 -60.98 30.87
N SER A 228 29.65 -61.57 29.67
CA SER A 228 29.47 -63.01 29.46
C SER A 228 30.77 -63.80 29.60
N GLU A 229 31.93 -63.22 29.24
CA GLU A 229 33.25 -63.83 29.43
C GLU A 229 33.72 -63.85 30.89
N ARG A 230 33.20 -62.99 31.77
CA ARG A 230 33.53 -62.98 33.21
C ARG A 230 32.73 -63.99 34.06
N GLN A 231 31.84 -64.78 33.46
CA GLN A 231 31.06 -65.81 34.14
C GLN A 231 31.61 -67.25 33.95
N PHE A 232 32.78 -67.41 33.33
CA PHE A 232 33.52 -68.67 33.26
C PHE A 232 34.78 -68.65 34.13
#